data_AF-Q2SB62-F1
#
_entry.id   AF-Q2SB62-F1
#
_cell.length_a   1.000
_cell.length_b   1.000
_cell.length_c   1.000
_cell.angle_alpha   90.00
_cell.angle_beta   90.00
_cell.angle_gamma   90.00
#
_symmetry.space_group_name_H-M   'P 1'
#
loop_
_entity.id
_entity.type
_entity.pdbx_description
1 polymer ?
#
loop_
_entity_poly.entity_id
_entity_poly.type
_entity_poly.pdbx_seq_one_letter_code
_entity_poly.pdbx_strand_id
1 'polypeptide(L)'
;MRPSHKAAATLLASLLLTGCDGLIDLAGEKFQKSYLIETCGEDDPACISAVEAQFDACHAKHKKHWDAYMAASEKEEDIQLERYSQGLYECIVDENGDPYFYYDPDA
;
A
#
# COMPACT_ATOMS: atom_id res chain seq x y z
N MET A 1 17.05 -21.40 -39.72
CA MET A 1 16.98 -21.54 -38.25
C MET A 1 15.51 -21.53 -37.86
N ARG A 2 14.97 -22.64 -37.31
CA ARG A 2 13.59 -22.66 -36.80
C ARG A 2 13.58 -22.02 -35.40
N PRO A 3 12.77 -20.97 -35.13
CA PRO A 3 12.64 -20.45 -33.78
C PRO A 3 12.07 -21.57 -32.92
N SER A 4 12.78 -21.90 -31.84
CA SER A 4 12.40 -22.98 -30.94
C SER A 4 11.13 -22.56 -30.21
N HIS A 5 9.97 -23.14 -30.58
CA HIS A 5 8.66 -22.88 -29.96
C HIS A 5 8.68 -23.04 -28.43
N LYS A 6 9.67 -23.76 -27.89
CA LYS A 6 9.91 -23.92 -26.46
C LYS A 6 10.28 -22.59 -25.77
N ALA A 7 11.04 -21.71 -26.42
CA ALA A 7 11.45 -20.44 -25.82
C ALA A 7 10.28 -19.44 -25.69
N ALA A 8 9.35 -19.46 -26.65
CA ALA A 8 8.17 -18.59 -26.63
C ALA A 8 7.18 -18.99 -25.52
N ALA A 9 7.00 -20.29 -25.27
CA ALA A 9 6.10 -20.78 -24.22
C ALA A 9 6.61 -20.45 -22.80
N THR A 10 7.94 -20.50 -22.58
CA THR A 10 8.53 -20.19 -21.26
C THR A 10 8.46 -18.69 -20.92
N LEU A 11 8.53 -17.81 -21.91
CA LEU A 11 8.40 -16.36 -21.75
C LEU A 11 6.97 -15.91 -21.41
N LEU A 12 5.95 -16.54 -22.01
CA LEU A 12 4.54 -16.23 -21.68
C LEU A 12 4.16 -16.64 -20.26
N ALA A 13 4.69 -17.76 -19.74
CA ALA A 13 4.38 -18.23 -18.40
C ALA A 13 4.99 -17.33 -17.30
N SER A 14 6.13 -16.69 -17.57
CA SER A 14 6.80 -15.81 -16.60
C SER A 14 6.17 -14.41 -16.53
N LEU A 15 5.59 -13.91 -17.63
CA LEU A 15 4.84 -12.65 -17.67
C LEU A 15 3.53 -12.69 -16.85
N LEU A 16 2.94 -13.88 -16.70
CA LEU A 16 1.69 -14.05 -15.94
C LEU A 16 1.91 -13.95 -14.42
N LEU A 17 3.09 -14.35 -13.93
CA LEU A 17 3.40 -14.32 -12.49
C LEU A 17 3.65 -12.89 -12.01
N THR A 18 4.38 -12.08 -12.78
CA THR A 18 4.63 -10.67 -12.44
C THR A 18 3.36 -9.81 -12.50
N GLY A 19 2.37 -10.22 -13.30
CA GLY A 19 1.09 -9.52 -13.40
C GLY A 19 0.20 -9.69 -12.17
N CYS A 20 0.22 -10.87 -11.53
CA CYS A 20 -0.59 -11.12 -10.34
C CYS A 20 -0.10 -10.31 -9.14
N ASP A 21 1.21 -10.30 -8.88
CA ASP A 21 1.79 -9.60 -7.73
C ASP A 21 1.55 -8.09 -7.81
N GLY A 22 1.70 -7.50 -9.00
CA GLY A 22 1.41 -6.08 -9.23
C GLY A 22 -0.08 -5.73 -9.09
N LEU A 23 -1.00 -6.66 -9.39
CA LEU A 23 -2.43 -6.45 -9.18
C LEU A 23 -2.82 -6.52 -7.70
N ILE A 24 -2.19 -7.43 -6.94
CA ILE A 24 -2.39 -7.53 -5.49
C ILE A 24 -1.86 -6.27 -4.80
N ASP A 25 -0.67 -5.79 -5.19
CA ASP A 25 -0.08 -4.55 -4.69
C ASP A 25 -1.04 -3.36 -4.88
N LEU A 26 -1.53 -3.18 -6.12
CA LEU A 26 -2.48 -2.11 -6.46
C LEU A 26 -3.82 -2.23 -5.72
N ALA A 27 -4.31 -3.46 -5.53
CA ALA A 27 -5.55 -3.69 -4.79
C ALA A 27 -5.38 -3.35 -3.31
N GLY A 28 -4.25 -3.74 -2.71
CA GLY A 28 -3.93 -3.42 -1.32
C GLY A 28 -3.76 -1.92 -1.09
N GLU A 29 -3.06 -1.23 -2.01
CA GLU A 29 -2.92 0.24 -1.98
C GLU A 29 -4.30 0.93 -2.01
N LYS A 30 -5.16 0.55 -2.96
CA LYS A 30 -6.52 1.11 -3.07
C LYS A 30 -7.37 0.81 -1.85
N PHE A 31 -7.30 -0.42 -1.35
CA PHE A 31 -8.01 -0.81 -0.14
C PHE A 31 -7.59 0.06 1.05
N GLN A 32 -6.27 0.26 1.24
CA GLN A 32 -5.76 1.08 2.32
C GLN A 32 -6.23 2.54 2.20
N LYS A 33 -6.22 3.11 0.99
CA LYS A 33 -6.72 4.47 0.75
C LYS A 33 -8.20 4.58 1.11
N SER A 34 -9.02 3.65 0.63
CA SER A 34 -10.45 3.63 0.94
C SER A 34 -10.71 3.46 2.43
N TYR A 35 -9.96 2.59 3.11
CA TYR A 35 -10.08 2.38 4.54
C TYR A 35 -9.81 3.66 5.34
N LEU A 36 -8.80 4.44 4.96
CA LEU A 36 -8.51 5.72 5.62
C LEU A 36 -9.62 6.76 5.37
N ILE A 37 -10.17 6.81 4.15
CA ILE A 37 -11.32 7.68 3.84
C ILE A 37 -12.53 7.27 4.68
N GLU A 38 -12.82 5.98 4.80
CA GLU A 38 -13.91 5.47 5.64
C GLU A 38 -13.67 5.80 7.13
N THR A 39 -12.42 5.73 7.58
CA THR A 39 -12.02 6.03 8.97
C THR A 39 -12.22 7.50 9.32
N CYS A 40 -12.03 8.44 8.37
CA CYS A 40 -12.37 9.85 8.57
C CYS A 40 -13.84 10.06 8.94
N GLY A 41 -14.74 9.19 8.47
CA GLY A 41 -16.19 9.37 8.55
C GLY A 41 -16.70 10.45 7.60
N GLU A 42 -18.02 10.44 7.33
CA GLU A 42 -18.65 11.37 6.38
C GLU A 42 -18.65 12.83 6.86
N ASP A 43 -18.46 13.05 8.17
CA ASP A 43 -18.53 14.37 8.81
C ASP A 43 -17.20 15.14 8.82
N ASP A 44 -16.09 14.53 8.38
CA ASP A 44 -14.77 15.19 8.29
C ASP A 44 -14.26 15.29 6.83
N PRO A 45 -14.76 16.26 6.05
CA PRO A 45 -14.33 16.45 4.67
C PRO A 45 -12.87 16.93 4.56
N ALA A 46 -12.29 17.51 5.62
CA ALA A 46 -10.91 17.94 5.63
C ALA A 46 -9.97 16.72 5.70
N CYS A 47 -10.27 15.76 6.57
CA CYS A 47 -9.59 14.47 6.63
C CYS A 47 -9.66 13.72 5.30
N ILE A 48 -10.85 13.61 4.70
CA ILE A 48 -11.02 12.94 3.38
C ILE A 48 -10.15 13.63 2.33
N SER A 49 -10.21 14.96 2.25
CA SER A 49 -9.42 15.73 1.28
C SER A 49 -7.91 15.55 1.51
N ALA A 50 -7.47 15.48 2.76
CA ALA A 50 -6.08 15.21 3.11
C ALA A 50 -5.64 13.82 2.65
N VAL A 51 -6.44 12.78 2.89
CA VAL A 51 -6.15 11.43 2.39
C VAL A 51 -6.11 11.41 0.87
N GLU A 52 -7.09 11.98 0.18
CA GLU A 52 -7.13 12.01 -1.29
C GLU A 52 -5.89 12.68 -1.90
N ALA A 53 -5.45 13.80 -1.30
CA ALA A 53 -4.34 14.60 -1.78
C ALA A 53 -2.95 14.07 -1.40
N GLN A 54 -2.81 13.46 -0.21
CA GLN A 54 -1.51 13.13 0.38
C GLN A 54 -1.17 11.64 0.30
N PHE A 55 -2.18 10.76 0.23
CA PHE A 55 -1.99 9.31 0.34
C PHE A 55 -0.95 8.78 -0.65
N ASP A 56 -1.07 9.07 -1.95
CA ASP A 56 -0.20 8.48 -2.97
C ASP A 56 1.28 8.86 -2.74
N ALA A 57 1.54 10.09 -2.31
CA ALA A 57 2.88 10.56 -1.98
C ALA A 57 3.42 9.92 -0.69
N CYS A 58 2.57 9.80 0.34
CA CYS A 58 2.93 9.16 1.60
C CYS A 58 3.17 7.65 1.42
N HIS A 59 2.30 6.97 0.69
CA HIS A 59 2.46 5.57 0.32
C HIS A 59 3.78 5.36 -0.44
N ALA A 60 4.06 6.18 -1.47
CA ALA A 60 5.33 6.09 -2.20
C ALA A 60 6.56 6.30 -1.31
N LYS A 61 6.50 7.24 -0.35
CA LYS A 61 7.58 7.49 0.62
C LYS A 61 7.83 6.28 1.52
N HIS A 62 6.78 5.54 1.88
CA HIS A 62 6.83 4.37 2.77
C HIS A 62 6.74 3.04 2.03
N LYS A 63 6.82 3.03 0.68
CA LYS A 63 6.63 1.85 -0.17
C LYS A 63 7.54 0.69 0.20
N LYS A 64 8.77 0.97 0.66
CA LYS A 64 9.69 -0.08 1.12
C LYS A 64 9.11 -0.93 2.26
N HIS A 65 8.39 -0.32 3.20
CA HIS A 65 7.78 -1.03 4.32
C HIS A 65 6.52 -1.77 3.88
N TRP A 66 5.75 -1.15 2.99
CA TRP A 66 4.63 -1.80 2.33
C TRP A 66 5.05 -3.06 1.56
N ASP A 67 6.05 -2.95 0.69
CA ASP A 67 6.58 -4.08 -0.08
C ASP A 67 7.12 -5.19 0.84
N ALA A 68 7.73 -4.80 1.97
CA ALA A 68 8.21 -5.74 2.97
C ALA A 68 7.05 -6.44 3.70
N TYR A 69 5.96 -5.74 4.00
CA TYR A 69 4.73 -6.31 4.56
C TYR A 69 4.07 -7.28 3.59
N MET A 70 3.88 -6.88 2.33
CA MET A 70 3.25 -7.71 1.29
C MET A 70 4.04 -8.99 0.98
N ALA A 71 5.35 -8.98 1.23
CA ALA A 71 6.23 -10.13 1.07
C ALA A 71 6.59 -10.85 2.39
N ALA A 72 6.06 -10.38 3.54
CA ALA A 72 6.43 -10.90 4.85
C ALA A 72 5.93 -12.33 5.06
N SER A 73 6.63 -13.06 5.92
CA SER A 73 6.07 -14.25 6.57
C SER A 73 5.21 -13.83 7.77
N GLU A 74 4.32 -14.69 8.24
CA GLU A 74 3.45 -14.44 9.43
C GLU A 74 4.22 -13.89 10.66
N LYS A 75 5.51 -14.23 10.81
CA LYS A 75 6.33 -13.79 11.95
C LYS A 75 6.83 -12.35 11.85
N GLU A 76 6.87 -11.78 10.65
CA GLU A 76 7.40 -10.44 10.37
C GLU A 76 6.30 -9.47 9.91
N GLU A 77 5.13 -10.00 9.58
CA GLU A 77 3.97 -9.26 9.08
C GLU A 77 3.61 -8.08 9.99
N ASP A 78 3.38 -8.33 11.29
CA ASP A 78 3.01 -7.31 12.27
C ASP A 78 4.03 -6.17 12.34
N ILE A 79 5.33 -6.49 12.31
CA ILE A 79 6.41 -5.50 12.42
C ILE A 79 6.48 -4.63 11.16
N GLN A 80 6.30 -5.22 9.97
CA GLN A 80 6.31 -4.44 8.74
C GLN A 80 5.04 -3.60 8.59
N LEU A 81 3.90 -4.15 9.00
CA LEU A 81 2.64 -3.44 9.02
C LEU A 81 2.69 -2.26 9.98
N GLU A 82 3.21 -2.44 11.20
CA GLU A 82 3.42 -1.36 12.17
C GLU A 82 4.25 -0.23 11.57
N ARG A 83 5.42 -0.55 11.00
CA ARG A 83 6.31 0.46 10.39
C ARG A 83 5.67 1.20 9.23
N TYR A 84 4.93 0.48 8.40
CA TYR A 84 4.19 1.08 7.31
C TYR A 84 3.09 2.01 7.82
N SER A 85 2.26 1.54 8.75
CA SER A 85 1.15 2.30 9.32
C SER A 85 1.63 3.54 10.07
N GLN A 86 2.64 3.43 10.94
CA GLN A 86 3.23 4.58 11.63
C GLN A 86 3.70 5.66 10.62
N GLY A 87 4.47 5.25 9.61
CA GLY A 87 4.98 6.18 8.61
C GLY A 87 3.88 6.81 7.75
N LEU A 88 2.90 6.01 7.31
CA LEU A 88 1.78 6.47 6.50
C LEU A 88 0.91 7.45 7.29
N TYR A 89 0.59 7.12 8.54
CA TYR A 89 -0.36 7.89 9.37
C TYR A 89 0.24 9.22 9.82
N GLU A 90 1.51 9.24 10.22
CA GLU A 90 2.25 10.48 10.52
C GLU A 90 2.43 11.39 9.30
N CYS A 91 2.32 10.85 8.08
CA CYS A 91 2.52 11.60 6.85
C CYS A 91 1.25 12.33 6.37
N ILE A 92 0.06 11.81 6.70
CA ILE A 92 -1.21 12.41 6.31
C ILE A 92 -1.65 13.37 7.41
N VAL A 93 -1.40 14.65 7.18
CA VAL A 93 -1.55 15.70 8.20
C VAL A 93 -2.60 16.75 7.81
N ASP A 94 -3.08 17.47 8.81
CA ASP A 94 -3.95 18.63 8.65
C ASP A 94 -3.17 19.89 8.20
N GLU A 95 -3.87 21.03 8.12
CA GLU A 95 -3.27 22.32 7.76
C GLU A 95 -2.24 22.85 8.79
N ASN A 96 -2.29 22.34 10.01
CA ASN A 96 -1.36 22.69 11.09
C ASN A 96 -0.14 21.74 11.14
N GLY A 97 -0.17 20.65 10.37
CA GLY A 97 0.84 19.61 10.37
C GLY A 97 0.61 18.52 11.42
N ASP A 98 -0.57 18.49 12.03
CA ASP A 98 -0.96 17.45 12.98
C ASP A 98 -1.50 16.21 12.24
N PRO A 99 -1.09 14.98 12.60
CA PRO A 99 -1.59 13.76 11.96
C PRO A 99 -3.10 13.55 12.18
N TYR A 100 -3.80 13.14 11.12
CA TYR A 100 -5.20 12.70 11.22
C TYR A 100 -5.34 11.32 11.85
N PHE A 101 -4.33 10.47 11.67
CA PHE A 101 -4.36 9.08 12.11
C PHE A 101 -3.20 8.81 13.08
N TYR A 102 -3.45 7.93 14.03
CA TYR A 102 -2.45 7.45 14.97
C TYR A 102 -2.46 5.94 14.96
N TYR A 103 -1.27 5.34 14.92
CA TYR A 103 -1.16 3.90 15.06
C TYR A 103 -1.34 3.53 16.53
N ASP A 104 -2.39 2.79 16.83
CA ASP A 104 -2.64 2.20 18.15
C ASP A 104 -2.62 0.67 18.00
N PRO A 105 -1.59 -0.03 18.54
CA PRO A 105 -1.50 -1.48 18.47
C PRO A 105 -2.54 -2.21 19.34
N ASP A 106 -3.23 -1.50 20.25
CA ASP A 106 -4.17 -2.07 21.23
C ASP A 106 -5.65 -1.74 20.93
N ALA A 107 -5.93 -1.01 19.84
CA ALA A 107 -7.28 -0.55 19.44
C ALA A 107 -8.15 -1.60 18.76
#